data_AF-A0A345QIG5-F1
#
_entry.id   AF-A0A345QIG5-F1
#
_cell.length_a   1.000
_cell.length_b   1.000
_cell.length_c   1.000
_cell.angle_alpha   90.00
_cell.angle_beta   90.00
_cell.angle_gamma   90.00
#
_symmetry.space_group_name_H-M   'P 1'
#
loop_
_entity.id
_entity.type
_entity.pdbx_description
1 polymer ?
#
loop_
_entity_poly.entity_id
_entity_poly.type
_entity_poly.pdbx_seq_one_letter_code
_entity_poly.pdbx_strand_id
1 'polypeptide(L)'
;MDAQPNFTKQLETRMGLWVSWTLVTAICMYIGNVGAFNTVLAWGVPALLGALQWILLRRWVSRPWQWILVTYLSLTIGTMVGAVGGGIIQDFLDGVPMGAPGIRSPSQAGTFFGYLFGNAVGGLSMGLALGLGQWIVLRKFAVRAKLWIFANIFGGVGSMIVFVFLDLFLGPNTAIVFVSMFCFGAITGAALVRCLRCPGNVTIEPTVEPVDRYQETRKRRIDFIATVVLVAIGGFTYFGTRDMLA
;
A
#
# COMPACT_ATOMS: atom_id res chain seq x y z
N MET A 1 40.43 14.04 -7.01
CA MET A 1 39.19 14.84 -6.94
C MET A 1 38.07 13.96 -7.40
N ASP A 2 37.41 13.27 -6.48
CA ASP A 2 36.30 12.39 -6.82
C ASP A 2 35.12 13.25 -7.25
N ALA A 3 34.69 13.10 -8.50
CA ALA A 3 33.55 13.81 -9.04
C ALA A 3 32.33 13.49 -8.16
N GLN A 4 31.85 14.47 -7.40
CA GLN A 4 30.66 14.26 -6.58
C GLN A 4 29.51 13.81 -7.49
N PRO A 5 28.82 12.71 -7.14
CA PRO A 5 27.72 12.21 -7.94
C PRO A 5 26.68 13.31 -8.11
N ASN A 6 26.35 13.60 -9.37
CA ASN A 6 25.45 14.67 -9.78
C ASN A 6 24.13 14.61 -8.98
N PHE A 7 23.94 15.57 -8.07
CA PHE A 7 22.83 15.66 -7.13
C PHE A 7 21.46 15.47 -7.81
N THR A 8 21.32 15.99 -9.03
CA THR A 8 20.10 15.91 -9.85
C THR A 8 19.71 14.46 -10.17
N LYS A 9 20.67 13.59 -10.55
CA LYS A 9 20.39 12.17 -10.85
C LYS A 9 19.88 11.41 -9.62
N GLN A 10 20.39 11.75 -8.44
CA GLN A 10 19.93 11.13 -7.20
C GLN A 10 18.50 11.57 -6.86
N LEU A 11 18.16 12.85 -7.08
CA LEU A 11 16.82 13.38 -6.82
C LEU A 11 15.77 12.71 -7.72
N GLU A 12 16.04 12.61 -9.02
CA GLU A 12 15.16 11.96 -10.00
C GLU A 12 14.87 10.51 -9.62
N THR A 13 15.90 9.77 -9.20
CA THR A 13 15.75 8.37 -8.80
C THR A 13 14.87 8.22 -7.56
N ARG A 14 14.96 9.18 -6.62
CA ARG A 14 14.19 9.18 -5.38
C ARG A 14 12.72 9.51 -5.61
N MET A 15 12.44 10.54 -6.41
CA MET A 15 11.07 10.90 -6.80
C MET A 15 10.42 9.78 -7.59
N GLY A 16 11.16 9.18 -8.53
CA GLY A 16 10.68 8.03 -9.31
C GLY A 16 10.25 6.87 -8.42
N LEU A 17 11.07 6.49 -7.44
CA LEU A 17 10.73 5.40 -6.51
C LEU A 17 9.48 5.73 -5.67
N TRP A 18 9.37 6.96 -5.15
CA TRP A 18 8.22 7.38 -4.36
C TRP A 18 6.91 7.30 -5.16
N VAL A 19 6.92 7.85 -6.37
CA VAL A 19 5.74 7.85 -7.26
C VAL A 19 5.36 6.42 -7.65
N SER A 20 6.33 5.61 -8.10
CA SER A 20 6.05 4.22 -8.47
C SER A 20 5.50 3.40 -7.30
N TRP A 21 6.06 3.57 -6.10
CA TRP A 21 5.58 2.89 -4.91
C TRP A 21 4.14 3.26 -4.56
N THR A 22 3.85 4.57 -4.60
CA THR A 22 2.52 5.11 -4.31
C THR A 22 1.49 4.54 -5.28
N LEU A 23 1.77 4.59 -6.57
CA LEU A 23 0.86 4.10 -7.61
C LEU A 23 0.63 2.59 -7.51
N VAL A 24 1.70 1.80 -7.38
CA VAL A 24 1.58 0.34 -7.22
C VAL A 24 0.71 -0.01 -6.02
N THR A 25 0.95 0.65 -4.89
CA THR A 25 0.20 0.38 -3.65
C THR A 25 -1.27 0.79 -3.80
N ALA A 26 -1.53 1.99 -4.32
CA ALA A 26 -2.88 2.50 -4.53
C ALA A 26 -3.70 1.60 -5.47
N ILE A 27 -3.13 1.25 -6.63
CA ILE A 27 -3.79 0.42 -7.65
C ILE A 27 -4.10 -0.97 -7.11
N CYS A 28 -3.12 -1.66 -6.52
CA CYS A 28 -3.37 -3.02 -6.02
C CYS A 28 -4.40 -3.02 -4.90
N MET A 29 -4.28 -2.13 -3.92
CA MET A 29 -5.26 -2.08 -2.82
C MET A 29 -6.65 -1.70 -3.30
N TYR A 30 -6.75 -0.81 -4.30
CA TYR A 30 -8.02 -0.49 -4.95
C TYR A 30 -8.63 -1.72 -5.64
N ILE A 31 -7.86 -2.46 -6.43
CA ILE A 31 -8.30 -3.71 -7.07
C ILE A 31 -8.75 -4.73 -6.01
N GLY A 32 -8.06 -4.82 -4.88
CA GLY A 32 -8.44 -5.71 -3.78
C GLY A 32 -9.79 -5.35 -3.14
N ASN A 33 -10.05 -4.05 -2.99
CA ASN A 33 -11.32 -3.57 -2.42
C ASN A 33 -12.49 -3.72 -3.41
N VAL A 34 -12.34 -3.30 -4.67
CA VAL A 34 -13.38 -3.49 -5.69
C VAL A 34 -13.60 -4.96 -5.99
N GLY A 35 -12.51 -5.73 -6.00
CA GLY A 35 -12.51 -7.17 -6.19
C GLY A 35 -13.01 -7.96 -4.99
N ALA A 36 -13.32 -7.35 -3.84
CA ALA A 36 -13.81 -8.08 -2.66
C ALA A 36 -15.14 -8.82 -2.92
N PHE A 37 -15.89 -8.45 -3.96
CA PHE A 37 -17.03 -9.21 -4.47
C PHE A 37 -16.65 -10.53 -5.17
N ASN A 38 -15.37 -10.71 -5.51
CA ASN A 38 -14.79 -11.92 -6.08
C ASN A 38 -13.66 -12.42 -5.17
N THR A 39 -13.95 -13.45 -4.37
CA THR A 39 -13.02 -14.03 -3.39
C THR A 39 -11.64 -14.32 -3.99
N VAL A 40 -11.56 -14.78 -5.23
CA VAL A 40 -10.27 -15.08 -5.91
C VAL A 40 -9.40 -13.82 -6.04
N LEU A 41 -10.00 -12.67 -6.37
CA LEU A 41 -9.26 -11.40 -6.48
C LEU A 41 -8.82 -10.89 -5.10
N ALA A 42 -9.68 -11.01 -4.09
CA ALA A 42 -9.36 -10.61 -2.72
C ALA A 42 -8.11 -11.33 -2.19
N TRP A 43 -7.95 -12.62 -2.51
CA TRP A 43 -6.77 -13.41 -2.10
C TRP A 43 -5.57 -13.22 -3.04
N GLY A 44 -5.76 -12.97 -4.33
CA GLY A 44 -4.66 -12.76 -5.28
C GLY A 44 -3.94 -11.42 -5.13
N VAL A 45 -4.66 -10.37 -4.74
CA VAL A 45 -4.15 -8.98 -4.70
C VAL A 45 -2.99 -8.78 -3.73
N PRO A 46 -2.97 -9.33 -2.50
CA PRO A 46 -1.81 -9.20 -1.61
C PRO A 46 -0.51 -9.77 -2.20
N ALA A 47 -0.60 -10.89 -2.94
CA ALA A 47 0.55 -11.47 -3.62
C ALA A 47 1.02 -10.59 -4.79
N LEU A 48 0.08 -10.08 -5.58
CA LEU A 48 0.36 -9.14 -6.67
C LEU A 48 1.04 -7.87 -6.15
N LEU A 49 0.50 -7.26 -5.08
CA LEU A 49 1.08 -6.10 -4.41
C LEU A 49 2.53 -6.38 -3.99
N GLY A 50 2.76 -7.51 -3.30
CA GLY A 50 4.09 -7.95 -2.90
C GLY A 50 5.03 -8.11 -4.10
N ALA A 51 4.56 -8.70 -5.20
CA ALA A 51 5.39 -8.91 -6.39
C ALA A 51 5.78 -7.59 -7.06
N LEU A 52 4.84 -6.66 -7.23
CA LEU A 52 5.10 -5.36 -7.82
C LEU A 52 6.00 -4.49 -6.93
N GLN A 53 5.75 -4.46 -5.62
CA GLN A 53 6.63 -3.78 -4.66
C GLN A 53 8.05 -4.38 -4.67
N TRP A 54 8.17 -5.70 -4.78
CA TRP A 54 9.47 -6.34 -4.93
C TRP A 54 10.17 -5.93 -6.22
N ILE A 55 9.48 -5.83 -7.37
CA ILE A 55 10.09 -5.36 -8.63
C ILE A 55 10.73 -3.97 -8.45
N LEU A 56 10.06 -3.07 -7.71
CA LEU A 56 10.61 -1.77 -7.36
C LEU A 56 11.82 -1.90 -6.43
N LEU A 57 11.76 -2.84 -5.48
CA LEU A 57 12.78 -3.07 -4.47
C LEU A 57 13.90 -4.07 -4.85
N ARG A 58 13.87 -4.66 -6.04
CA ARG A 58 14.73 -5.81 -6.42
C ARG A 58 16.23 -5.55 -6.33
N ARG A 59 16.63 -4.28 -6.34
CA ARG A 59 18.04 -3.86 -6.14
C ARG A 59 18.50 -3.97 -4.69
N TRP A 60 17.57 -3.90 -3.74
CA TRP A 60 17.84 -3.97 -2.30
C TRP A 60 17.44 -5.32 -1.71
N VAL A 61 16.36 -5.93 -2.20
CA VAL A 61 15.83 -7.20 -1.71
C VAL A 61 16.08 -8.30 -2.73
N SER A 62 17.08 -9.15 -2.48
CA SER A 62 17.53 -10.20 -3.41
C SER A 62 16.56 -11.39 -3.53
N ARG A 63 15.76 -11.66 -2.49
CA ARG A 63 14.87 -12.83 -2.44
C ARG A 63 13.40 -12.42 -2.66
N PRO A 64 12.84 -12.56 -3.88
CA PRO A 64 11.46 -12.15 -4.18
C PRO A 64 10.43 -12.77 -3.25
N TRP A 65 10.53 -14.08 -3.04
CA TRP A 65 9.56 -14.85 -2.27
C TRP A 65 9.43 -14.36 -0.82
N GLN A 66 10.51 -13.84 -0.21
CA GLN A 66 10.45 -13.31 1.16
C GLN A 66 9.56 -12.07 1.24
N TRP A 67 9.71 -11.15 0.28
CA TRP A 67 8.90 -9.94 0.25
C TRP A 67 7.42 -10.24 -0.07
N ILE A 68 7.21 -11.09 -1.08
CA ILE A 68 5.87 -11.47 -1.56
C ILE A 68 5.11 -12.18 -0.44
N LEU A 69 5.70 -13.22 0.14
CA LEU A 69 5.05 -14.04 1.18
C LEU A 69 4.74 -13.21 2.42
N VAL A 70 5.69 -12.38 2.87
CA VAL A 70 5.49 -11.53 4.04
C VAL A 70 4.40 -10.50 3.79
N THR A 71 4.38 -9.85 2.62
CA THR A 71 3.33 -8.88 2.28
C THR A 71 1.97 -9.56 2.21
N TYR A 72 1.90 -10.74 1.58
CA TYR A 72 0.68 -11.54 1.50
C TYR A 72 0.13 -11.89 2.89
N LEU A 73 0.92 -12.59 3.71
CA LEU A 73 0.48 -13.06 5.02
C LEU A 73 0.12 -11.90 5.95
N SER A 74 0.95 -10.85 5.97
CA SER A 74 0.75 -9.72 6.86
C SER A 74 -0.47 -8.90 6.50
N LEU A 75 -0.71 -8.67 5.20
CA LEU A 75 -1.90 -7.96 4.75
C LEU A 75 -3.16 -8.76 5.07
N THR A 76 -3.17 -10.06 4.74
CA THR A 76 -4.29 -10.96 5.02
C THR A 76 -4.63 -11.03 6.50
N ILE A 77 -3.63 -11.26 7.36
CA ILE A 77 -3.84 -11.34 8.81
C ILE A 77 -4.31 -9.97 9.32
N GLY A 78 -3.67 -8.89 8.89
CA GLY A 78 -3.99 -7.53 9.31
C GLY A 78 -5.41 -7.10 8.94
N THR A 79 -5.89 -7.44 7.74
CA THR A 79 -7.26 -7.14 7.32
C THR A 79 -8.28 -8.00 8.03
N MET A 80 -8.01 -9.29 8.25
CA MET A 80 -8.90 -10.18 9.02
C MET A 80 -9.05 -9.71 10.47
N VAL A 81 -7.93 -9.49 11.15
CA VAL A 81 -7.91 -8.97 12.53
C VAL A 81 -8.55 -7.59 12.59
N GLY A 82 -8.27 -6.74 11.61
CA GLY A 82 -8.83 -5.40 11.52
C GLY A 82 -10.35 -5.39 11.32
N ALA A 83 -10.88 -6.26 10.46
CA ALA A 83 -12.32 -6.37 10.23
C ALA A 83 -13.07 -6.90 11.46
N VAL A 84 -12.54 -7.96 12.09
CA VAL A 84 -13.13 -8.54 13.30
C VAL A 84 -13.01 -7.56 14.48
N GLY A 85 -11.80 -7.09 14.77
CA GLY A 85 -11.54 -6.18 15.89
C GLY A 85 -12.22 -4.83 15.72
N GLY A 86 -12.20 -4.27 14.50
CA GLY A 86 -12.90 -3.03 14.17
C GLY A 86 -14.42 -3.15 14.33
N GLY A 87 -15.01 -4.27 13.88
CA GLY A 87 -16.43 -4.56 14.08
C GLY A 87 -16.82 -4.67 15.56
N ILE A 88 -16.03 -5.39 16.37
CA ILE A 88 -16.26 -5.50 17.82
C ILE A 88 -16.22 -4.13 18.51
N ILE A 89 -15.23 -3.30 18.17
CA ILE A 89 -15.10 -1.95 18.74
C ILE A 89 -16.26 -1.07 18.30
N GLN A 90 -16.68 -1.17 17.04
CA GLN A 90 -17.86 -0.47 16.56
C GLN A 90 -19.12 -0.90 17.32
N ASP A 91 -19.40 -2.20 17.43
CA ASP A 91 -20.57 -2.73 18.12
C ASP A 91 -20.64 -2.26 19.59
N PHE A 92 -19.50 -2.30 20.27
CA PHE A 92 -19.37 -1.81 21.63
C PHE A 92 -19.72 -0.31 21.76
N LEU A 93 -19.20 0.52 20.84
CA LEU A 93 -19.46 1.96 20.84
C LEU A 93 -20.88 2.32 20.39
N ASP A 94 -21.47 1.51 19.51
CA ASP A 94 -22.83 1.67 19.01
C ASP A 94 -23.88 1.15 20.01
N GLY A 95 -23.47 0.42 21.06
CA GLY A 95 -24.37 -0.14 22.07
C GLY A 95 -25.27 -1.25 21.53
N VAL A 96 -24.84 -1.92 20.46
CA VAL A 96 -25.59 -3.00 19.81
C VAL A 96 -25.00 -4.37 20.17
N PRO A 97 -25.79 -5.46 20.15
CA PRO A 97 -25.27 -6.80 20.33
C PRO A 97 -24.16 -7.10 19.32
N MET A 98 -23.10 -7.80 19.75
CA MET A 98 -22.02 -8.22 18.86
C MET A 98 -22.59 -8.96 17.65
N GLY A 99 -22.41 -8.37 16.47
CA GLY A 99 -22.97 -8.83 15.21
C GLY A 99 -22.01 -9.71 14.42
N ALA A 100 -22.35 -9.88 13.13
CA ALA A 100 -21.46 -10.54 12.19
C ALA A 100 -20.13 -9.74 12.04
N PRO A 101 -19.00 -10.41 11.77
CA PRO A 101 -17.72 -9.73 11.60
C PRO A 101 -17.78 -8.69 10.47
N GLY A 102 -17.29 -7.49 10.76
CA GLY A 102 -17.21 -6.40 9.78
C GLY A 102 -17.50 -5.05 10.39
N ILE A 103 -17.04 -4.00 9.70
CA ILE A 103 -17.29 -2.61 10.06
C ILE A 103 -18.49 -2.14 9.21
N ARG A 104 -19.53 -1.59 9.85
CA ARG A 104 -20.77 -1.19 9.19
C ARG A 104 -20.80 0.30 8.98
N SER A 105 -21.20 0.74 7.79
CA SER A 105 -21.37 2.17 7.53
C SER A 105 -22.48 2.78 8.41
N PRO A 106 -22.45 4.09 8.70
CA PRO A 106 -23.49 4.73 9.49
C PRO A 106 -24.87 4.63 8.84
N SER A 107 -24.93 4.56 7.51
CA SER A 107 -26.16 4.32 6.76
C SER A 107 -26.79 2.95 7.01
N GLN A 108 -26.04 1.99 7.57
CA GLN A 108 -26.47 0.61 7.86
C GLN A 108 -26.67 0.36 9.37
N ALA A 109 -27.10 1.39 10.12
CA ALA A 109 -27.39 1.36 11.56
C ALA A 109 -26.19 1.49 12.52
N GLY A 110 -25.04 2.00 12.05
CA GLY A 110 -23.92 2.37 12.93
C GLY A 110 -23.94 3.84 13.37
N THR A 111 -23.28 4.17 14.48
CA THR A 111 -23.00 5.58 14.81
C THR A 111 -21.75 6.06 14.06
N PHE A 112 -21.64 7.37 13.85
CA PHE A 112 -20.43 7.96 13.24
C PHE A 112 -19.16 7.60 14.03
N PHE A 113 -19.22 7.67 15.37
CA PHE A 113 -18.06 7.36 16.20
C PHE A 113 -17.71 5.87 16.16
N GLY A 114 -18.69 4.97 16.24
CA GLY A 114 -18.46 3.54 16.09
C GLY A 114 -17.79 3.22 14.75
N TYR A 115 -18.30 3.78 13.66
CA TYR A 115 -17.72 3.61 12.32
C TYR A 115 -16.29 4.16 12.20
N LEU A 116 -16.04 5.37 12.73
CA LEU A 116 -14.72 6.01 12.72
C LEU A 116 -13.69 5.19 13.50
N PHE A 117 -14.02 4.80 14.73
CA PHE A 117 -13.12 4.04 15.58
C PHE A 117 -12.92 2.61 15.08
N GLY A 118 -13.97 1.95 14.58
CA GLY A 118 -13.87 0.64 13.94
C GLY A 118 -12.89 0.65 12.76
N ASN A 119 -13.03 1.63 11.86
CA ASN A 119 -12.10 1.83 10.73
C ASN A 119 -10.68 2.20 11.18
N ALA A 120 -10.52 3.03 12.21
CA ALA A 120 -9.21 3.38 12.75
C ALA A 120 -8.50 2.13 13.32
N VAL A 121 -9.23 1.25 14.02
CA VAL A 121 -8.71 -0.04 14.52
C VAL A 121 -8.38 -0.99 13.37
N GLY A 122 -9.21 -1.01 12.33
CA GLY A 122 -8.94 -1.75 11.09
C GLY A 122 -7.63 -1.31 10.42
N GLY A 123 -7.48 0.00 10.21
CA GLY A 123 -6.29 0.61 9.64
C GLY A 123 -5.04 0.39 10.51
N LEU A 124 -5.17 0.47 11.83
CA LEU A 124 -4.10 0.19 12.78
C LEU A 124 -3.64 -1.27 12.69
N SER A 125 -4.59 -2.22 12.69
CA SER A 125 -4.30 -3.66 12.63
C SER A 125 -3.61 -4.04 11.32
N MET A 126 -4.14 -3.55 10.19
CA MET A 126 -3.54 -3.71 8.87
C MET A 126 -2.13 -3.11 8.83
N GLY A 127 -1.99 -1.85 9.26
CA GLY A 127 -0.72 -1.13 9.24
C GLY A 127 0.35 -1.76 10.14
N LEU A 128 -0.03 -2.24 11.32
CA LEU A 128 0.88 -2.91 12.24
C LEU A 128 1.35 -4.25 11.66
N ALA A 129 0.43 -5.08 11.18
CA ALA A 129 0.77 -6.39 10.61
C ALA A 129 1.70 -6.23 9.40
N LEU A 130 1.31 -5.43 8.41
CA LEU A 130 2.13 -5.13 7.23
C LEU A 130 3.49 -4.54 7.62
N GLY A 131 3.48 -3.54 8.50
CA GLY A 131 4.68 -2.85 8.96
C GLY A 131 5.67 -3.80 9.63
N LEU A 132 5.21 -4.65 10.54
CA LEU A 132 6.03 -5.64 11.25
C LEU A 132 6.57 -6.70 10.29
N GLY A 133 5.72 -7.27 9.44
CA GLY A 133 6.13 -8.26 8.47
C GLY A 133 7.22 -7.72 7.57
N GLN A 134 6.95 -6.63 6.87
CA GLN A 134 7.91 -6.03 5.93
C GLN A 134 9.17 -5.51 6.63
N TRP A 135 9.05 -5.05 7.88
CA TRP A 135 10.20 -4.67 8.70
C TRP A 135 11.19 -5.83 8.93
N ILE A 136 10.72 -7.06 9.12
CA ILE A 136 11.59 -8.25 9.27
C ILE A 136 12.50 -8.44 8.06
N VAL A 137 12.01 -8.11 6.86
CA VAL A 137 12.79 -8.14 5.63
C VAL A 137 13.69 -6.90 5.51
N LEU A 138 13.13 -5.71 5.71
CA LEU A 138 13.84 -4.44 5.56
C LEU A 138 14.98 -4.22 6.56
N ARG A 139 14.87 -4.74 7.79
CA ARG A 139 15.90 -4.55 8.85
C ARG A 139 17.28 -5.11 8.48
N LYS A 140 17.35 -5.98 7.47
CA LYS A 140 18.61 -6.53 6.95
C LYS A 140 19.32 -5.56 6.00
N PHE A 141 18.61 -4.56 5.48
CA PHE A 141 19.09 -3.68 4.40
C PHE A 141 19.06 -2.20 4.77
N ALA A 142 18.22 -1.80 5.73
CA ALA A 142 18.03 -0.42 6.12
C ALA A 142 18.21 -0.21 7.63
N VAL A 143 19.16 0.66 8.03
CA VAL A 143 19.44 0.99 9.44
C VAL A 143 18.21 1.54 10.16
N ARG A 144 17.40 2.35 9.46
CA ARG A 144 16.18 2.97 10.00
C ARG A 144 14.90 2.21 9.64
N ALA A 145 14.99 0.91 9.37
CA ALA A 145 13.82 0.11 9.03
C ALA A 145 12.69 0.19 10.07
N LYS A 146 12.97 0.48 11.34
CA LYS A 146 11.92 0.64 12.38
C LYS A 146 10.91 1.75 12.05
N LEU A 147 11.31 2.79 11.32
CA LEU A 147 10.41 3.85 10.86
C LEU A 147 9.33 3.33 9.89
N TRP A 148 9.58 2.19 9.25
CA TRP A 148 8.64 1.53 8.37
C TRP A 148 7.35 1.11 9.09
N ILE A 149 7.46 0.63 10.32
CA ILE A 149 6.31 0.18 11.11
C ILE A 149 5.39 1.36 11.38
N PHE A 150 5.93 2.47 11.88
CA PHE A 150 5.18 3.69 12.12
C PHE A 150 4.55 4.24 10.85
N ALA A 151 5.27 4.24 9.72
CA ALA A 151 4.73 4.70 8.45
C ALA A 151 3.52 3.87 7.98
N ASN A 152 3.54 2.55 8.18
CA ASN A 152 2.40 1.70 7.85
C ASN A 152 1.22 1.91 8.82
N ILE A 153 1.48 2.10 10.11
CA ILE A 153 0.44 2.42 11.10
C ILE A 153 -0.23 3.75 10.75
N PHE A 154 0.55 4.83 10.61
CA PHE A 154 0.00 6.15 10.28
C PHE A 154 -0.61 6.18 8.89
N GLY A 155 -0.02 5.47 7.94
CA GLY A 155 -0.60 5.26 6.62
C GLY A 155 -1.97 4.61 6.71
N GLY A 156 -2.08 3.48 7.42
CA GLY A 156 -3.29 2.68 7.52
C GLY A 156 -4.42 3.40 8.26
N VAL A 157 -4.12 3.96 9.43
CA VAL A 157 -5.07 4.76 10.19
C VAL A 157 -5.47 6.01 9.39
N GLY A 158 -4.51 6.73 8.83
CA GLY A 158 -4.75 7.94 8.05
C GLY A 158 -5.61 7.68 6.81
N SER A 159 -5.35 6.61 6.06
CA SER A 159 -6.17 6.25 4.90
C SER A 159 -7.60 5.89 5.31
N MET A 160 -7.78 5.17 6.43
CA MET A 160 -9.11 4.79 6.91
C MET A 160 -9.91 6.00 7.42
N ILE A 161 -9.24 6.98 8.06
CA ILE A 161 -9.87 8.24 8.44
C ILE A 161 -10.31 9.02 7.18
N VAL A 162 -9.42 9.16 6.19
CA VAL A 162 -9.76 9.80 4.90
C VAL A 162 -10.94 9.10 4.24
N PHE A 163 -10.95 7.78 4.23
CA PHE A 163 -12.05 6.97 3.71
C PHE A 163 -13.37 7.30 4.41
N VAL A 164 -13.42 7.26 5.75
CA VAL A 164 -14.63 7.55 6.55
C VAL A 164 -15.18 8.95 6.26
N PHE A 165 -14.32 9.96 6.24
CA PHE A 165 -14.76 11.33 5.97
C PHE A 165 -15.32 11.50 4.56
N LEU A 166 -14.61 10.98 3.56
CA LEU A 166 -15.07 11.06 2.17
C LEU A 166 -16.37 10.28 1.96
N ASP A 167 -16.49 9.07 2.54
CA ASP A 167 -17.68 8.22 2.48
C ASP A 167 -18.91 8.94 3.09
N LEU A 168 -18.71 9.66 4.19
CA LEU A 168 -19.77 10.44 4.83
C LEU A 168 -20.24 11.63 3.98
N PHE A 169 -19.31 12.35 3.34
CA PHE A 169 -19.63 13.58 2.61
C PHE A 169 -20.06 13.36 1.16
N LEU A 170 -19.52 12.33 0.50
CA LEU A 170 -19.72 12.08 -0.93
C LEU A 170 -20.57 10.83 -1.20
N GLY A 171 -20.91 10.07 -0.15
CA GLY A 171 -21.58 8.78 -0.26
C GLY A 171 -20.63 7.67 -0.73
N PRO A 172 -21.09 6.41 -0.77
CA PRO A 172 -20.27 5.27 -1.16
C PRO A 172 -19.87 5.38 -2.64
N ASN A 173 -18.58 5.56 -2.90
CA ASN A 173 -18.03 5.69 -4.25
C ASN A 173 -16.64 5.02 -4.33
N THR A 174 -16.40 4.27 -5.40
CA THR A 174 -15.12 3.59 -5.66
C THR A 174 -13.93 4.58 -5.72
N ALA A 175 -14.14 5.81 -6.18
CA ALA A 175 -13.12 6.85 -6.19
C ALA A 175 -12.58 7.18 -4.78
N ILE A 176 -13.41 7.08 -3.74
CA ILE A 176 -13.02 7.34 -2.34
C ILE A 176 -12.03 6.29 -1.86
N VAL A 177 -12.28 5.03 -2.19
CA VAL A 177 -11.36 3.93 -1.92
C VAL A 177 -10.02 4.22 -2.59
N PHE A 178 -10.01 4.61 -3.86
CA PHE A 178 -8.76 4.93 -4.56
C PHE A 178 -7.97 6.06 -3.88
N VAL A 179 -8.63 7.16 -3.51
CA VAL A 179 -7.99 8.30 -2.81
C VAL A 179 -7.40 7.87 -1.48
N SER A 180 -8.13 7.10 -0.67
CA SER A 180 -7.62 6.59 0.61
C SER A 180 -6.39 5.70 0.44
N MET A 181 -6.40 4.79 -0.55
CA MET A 181 -5.26 3.90 -0.85
C MET A 181 -4.07 4.67 -1.43
N PHE A 182 -4.33 5.76 -2.15
CA PHE A 182 -3.29 6.69 -2.57
C PHE A 182 -2.60 7.35 -1.38
N CYS A 183 -3.35 7.82 -0.38
CA CYS A 183 -2.78 8.37 0.86
C CYS A 183 -1.89 7.34 1.57
N PHE A 184 -2.34 6.08 1.69
CA PHE A 184 -1.54 4.99 2.26
C PHE A 184 -0.22 4.78 1.49
N GLY A 185 -0.30 4.70 0.15
CA GLY A 185 0.86 4.56 -0.72
C GLY A 185 1.83 5.72 -0.62
N ALA A 186 1.33 6.96 -0.54
CA ALA A 186 2.15 8.17 -0.46
C ALA A 186 2.95 8.24 0.84
N ILE A 187 2.30 7.95 1.98
CA ILE A 187 2.92 7.95 3.31
C ILE A 187 4.00 6.86 3.40
N THR A 188 3.64 5.62 3.03
CA THR A 188 4.60 4.50 3.06
C THR A 188 5.74 4.70 2.07
N GLY A 189 5.47 5.19 0.86
CA GLY A 189 6.51 5.50 -0.12
C GLY A 189 7.50 6.54 0.39
N ALA A 190 7.01 7.60 1.05
CA ALA A 190 7.88 8.66 1.57
C ALA A 190 8.81 8.10 2.66
N ALA A 191 8.28 7.25 3.54
CA ALA A 191 9.05 6.55 4.54
C ALA A 191 10.06 5.57 3.92
N LEU A 192 9.71 4.88 2.83
CA LEU A 192 10.60 3.96 2.13
C LEU A 192 11.83 4.70 1.62
N VAL A 193 11.59 5.80 0.89
CA VAL A 193 12.66 6.64 0.37
C VAL A 193 13.54 7.17 1.50
N ARG A 194 12.96 7.52 2.66
CA ARG A 194 13.73 7.95 3.84
C ARG A 194 14.54 6.81 4.47
N CYS A 195 14.01 5.60 4.54
CA CYS A 195 14.71 4.41 5.06
C CYS A 195 15.91 4.04 4.19
N LEU A 196 15.77 4.15 2.87
CA LEU A 196 16.83 3.82 1.91
C LEU A 196 17.92 4.91 1.83
N ARG A 197 17.66 6.13 2.30
CA ARG A 197 18.61 7.28 2.27
C ARG A 197 19.71 7.25 3.34
N CYS A 198 19.66 6.36 4.33
CA CYS A 198 20.56 6.47 5.48
C CYS A 198 22.01 6.10 5.11
N PRO A 199 22.99 7.01 5.34
CA PRO A 199 24.42 6.70 5.20
C PRO A 199 24.75 5.52 6.12
N GLY A 200 25.27 4.44 5.55
CA GLY A 200 25.51 3.17 6.26
C GLY A 200 24.67 1.99 5.77
N ASN A 201 23.66 2.22 4.93
CA ASN A 201 23.09 1.13 4.13
C ASN A 201 24.17 0.68 3.15
N VAL A 202 24.54 -0.61 3.21
CA VAL A 202 25.62 -1.27 2.48
C VAL A 202 25.81 -0.60 1.11
N THR A 203 26.98 0.01 0.92
CA THR A 203 27.51 0.34 -0.41
C THR A 203 27.59 -0.98 -1.15
N ILE A 204 26.52 -1.32 -1.87
CA ILE A 204 26.61 -2.28 -2.95
C ILE A 204 27.63 -1.61 -3.86
N GLU A 205 28.86 -2.11 -3.83
CA GLU A 205 29.90 -1.71 -4.78
C GLU A 205 29.22 -1.76 -6.15
N PRO A 206 29.10 -0.63 -6.85
CA PRO A 206 28.42 -0.61 -8.12
C PRO A 206 29.22 -1.53 -9.02
N THR A 207 28.78 -2.78 -9.19
CA THR A 207 29.19 -3.62 -10.30
C THR A 207 28.97 -2.75 -11.52
N VAL A 208 30.06 -2.34 -12.17
CA VAL A 208 30.05 -1.41 -13.28
C VAL A 208 29.29 -2.08 -14.41
N GLU A 209 27.97 -1.92 -14.43
CA GLU A 209 27.14 -2.36 -15.54
C GLU A 209 27.39 -1.38 -16.69
N PRO A 210 27.63 -1.89 -17.91
CA PRO A 210 27.85 -1.05 -19.08
C PRO A 210 26.67 -0.09 -19.28
N VAL A 211 26.97 1.16 -19.67
CA VAL A 211 26.03 2.30 -19.78
C VAL A 211 24.78 1.95 -20.61
N ASP A 212 24.93 1.11 -21.63
CA ASP A 212 23.83 0.68 -22.50
C ASP A 212 22.77 -0.12 -21.74
N ARG A 213 23.19 -0.95 -20.78
CA ARG A 213 22.30 -1.78 -19.96
C ARG A 213 21.47 -0.93 -19.00
N TYR A 214 21.99 0.24 -18.59
CA TYR A 214 21.26 1.18 -17.74
C TYR A 214 20.10 1.85 -18.48
N GLN A 215 20.32 2.33 -19.71
CA GLN A 215 19.30 2.96 -20.55
C GLN A 215 18.15 1.98 -20.84
N GLU A 216 18.50 0.74 -21.22
CA GLU A 216 17.52 -0.30 -21.50
C GLU A 216 16.68 -0.65 -20.26
N THR A 217 17.32 -0.76 -19.09
CA THR A 217 16.63 -1.03 -17.82
C THR A 217 15.69 0.12 -17.43
N ARG A 218 16.07 1.38 -17.72
CA ARG A 218 15.23 2.55 -17.46
C ARG A 218 13.98 2.54 -18.36
N LYS A 219 14.15 2.29 -19.67
CA LYS A 219 13.03 2.21 -20.62
C LYS A 219 12.04 1.12 -20.22
N ARG A 220 12.52 -0.10 -19.94
CA ARG A 220 11.67 -1.22 -19.49
C ARG A 220 10.87 -0.91 -18.21
N ARG A 221 11.43 -0.11 -17.28
CA ARG A 221 10.70 0.32 -16.07
C ARG A 221 9.57 1.30 -16.39
N ILE A 222 9.82 2.26 -17.28
CA ILE A 222 8.81 3.22 -17.72
C ILE A 222 7.67 2.49 -18.44
N ASP A 223 8.02 1.60 -19.37
CA ASP A 223 7.05 0.81 -20.12
C ASP A 223 6.20 -0.05 -19.17
N PHE A 224 6.83 -0.71 -18.19
CA PHE A 224 6.12 -1.50 -17.19
C PHE A 224 5.15 -0.68 -16.34
N ILE A 225 5.58 0.48 -15.83
CA ILE A 225 4.71 1.37 -15.05
C ILE A 225 3.56 1.86 -15.92
N ALA A 226 3.83 2.25 -17.18
CA ALA A 226 2.80 2.68 -18.12
C ALA A 226 1.80 1.55 -18.37
N THR A 227 2.24 0.30 -18.55
CA THR A 227 1.34 -0.85 -18.69
C THR A 227 0.48 -1.07 -17.46
N VAL A 228 1.06 -1.04 -16.25
CA VAL A 228 0.30 -1.21 -15.00
C VAL A 228 -0.74 -0.11 -14.84
N VAL A 229 -0.37 1.15 -15.12
CA VAL A 229 -1.27 2.29 -15.07
C VAL A 229 -2.39 2.16 -16.12
N LEU A 230 -2.06 1.79 -17.35
CA LEU A 230 -3.06 1.60 -18.41
C LEU A 230 -4.03 0.46 -18.09
N VAL A 231 -3.55 -0.66 -17.54
CA VAL A 231 -4.41 -1.77 -17.09
C VAL A 231 -5.31 -1.32 -15.94
N ALA A 232 -4.79 -0.55 -15.00
CA ALA A 232 -5.59 0.00 -13.89
C ALA A 232 -6.67 0.97 -14.38
N ILE A 233 -6.32 1.88 -15.30
CA ILE A 233 -7.27 2.83 -15.91
C ILE A 233 -8.32 2.07 -16.73
N GLY A 234 -7.91 1.10 -17.55
CA GLY A 234 -8.83 0.27 -18.33
C GLY A 234 -9.78 -0.54 -17.47
N GLY A 235 -9.30 -1.08 -16.33
CA GLY A 235 -10.16 -1.69 -15.32
C GLY A 235 -11.13 -0.68 -14.70
N PHE A 236 -10.66 0.53 -14.37
CA PHE A 236 -11.48 1.59 -13.78
C PHE A 236 -12.64 2.00 -14.70
N THR A 237 -12.38 2.22 -15.99
CA THR A 237 -13.44 2.55 -16.96
C THR A 237 -14.38 1.37 -17.19
N TYR A 238 -13.87 0.14 -17.28
CA TYR A 238 -14.71 -1.04 -17.50
C TYR A 238 -15.67 -1.33 -16.32
N PHE A 239 -15.18 -1.32 -15.08
CA PHE A 239 -16.05 -1.59 -13.92
C PHE A 239 -16.93 -0.38 -13.58
N GLY A 240 -16.41 0.84 -13.67
CA GLY A 240 -17.20 2.05 -13.40
C GLY A 240 -18.37 2.25 -14.37
N THR A 241 -18.22 1.86 -15.64
CA THR A 241 -19.33 1.94 -16.60
C THR A 241 -20.37 0.84 -16.41
N ARG A 242 -19.97 -0.33 -15.90
CA ARG A 242 -20.91 -1.43 -15.67
C ARG A 242 -21.88 -1.13 -14.53
N ASP A 243 -21.40 -0.51 -13.45
CA ASP A 243 -22.23 -0.13 -12.30
C ASP A 243 -23.17 1.06 -12.59
N MET A 244 -22.87 1.87 -13.62
CA MET A 244 -23.77 2.95 -14.06
C MET A 244 -24.88 2.48 -15.00
N LEU A 245 -24.73 1.28 -15.58
CA LEU A 245 -25.68 0.71 -16.55
C LEU A 245 -26.58 -0.37 -15.93
N ALA A 246 -26.37 -0.74 -14.67
CA ALA A 246 -27.16 -1.70 -13.90
C ALA A 246 -28.02 -0.98 -12.85
#